data_AF-A0A7G8GM36-F1
#
_entry.id   AF-A0A7G8GM36-F1
#
_cell.length_a   1.000
_cell.length_b   1.000
_cell.length_c   1.000
_cell.angle_alpha   90.00
_cell.angle_beta   90.00
_cell.angle_gamma   90.00
#
_symmetry.space_group_name_H-M   'P 1'
#
loop_
_entity.id
_entity.type
_entity.pdbx_description
1 polymer ?
#
loop_
_entity_poly.entity_id
_entity_poly.type
_entity_poly.pdbx_seq_one_letter_code
_entity_poly.pdbx_strand_id
1 'polypeptide(L)' 'MPELLKRQIERLEIAIDLSKDWLEIQYLISELDQLKALYDEADIDAA' A
#
# COMPACT_ATOMS: atom_id res chain seq x y z
N MET A 1 1.86 13.91 6.34
CA MET A 1 2.49 12.83 5.56
C MET A 1 1.80 11.47 5.73
N PRO A 2 1.38 11.04 6.94
CA PRO A 2 0.76 9.72 7.13
C PRO A 2 -0.55 9.55 6.34
N GLU A 3 -1.38 10.60 6.28
CA GLU A 3 -2.69 10.58 5.60
C GLU A 3 -2.58 10.39 4.07
N LEU A 4 -1.52 10.88 3.45
CA LEU A 4 -1.28 10.69 2.01
C LEU A 4 -0.89 9.25 1.71
N LEU A 5 0.02 8.68 2.51
CA LEU A 5 0.44 7.27 2.43
C LEU A 5 -0.76 6.34 2.67
N LYS A 6 -1.56 6.61 3.70
CA LYS A 6 -2.78 5.86 3.97
C LYS A 6 -3.74 5.84 2.78
N ARG A 7 -3.93 6.99 2.13
CA ARG A 7 -4.79 7.08 0.93
C ARG A 7 -4.19 6.36 -0.28
N GLN A 8 -2.87 6.25 -0.39
CA GLN A 8 -2.22 5.45 -1.44
C GLN A 8 -2.39 3.95 -1.18
N ILE A 9 -2.25 3.50 0.06
CA ILE A 9 -2.51 2.12 0.50
C ILE A 9 -3.96 1.73 0.15
N GLU A 10 -4.94 2.54 0.55
CA GLU A 10 -6.37 2.28 0.25
C GLU A 10 -6.64 2.18 -1.27
N ARG A 11 -5.96 2.99 -2.09
CA ARG A 11 -6.09 2.94 -3.56
C ARG A 11 -5.48 1.67 -4.14
N LEU A 12 -4.35 1.21 -3.62
CA LEU A 12 -3.69 -0.02 -4.07
C LEU A 12 -4.51 -1.25 -3.70
N GLU A 13 -5.11 -1.28 -2.52
CA GLU A 13 -6.02 -2.36 -2.10
C GLU A 13 -7.21 -2.48 -3.06
N ILE A 14 -7.83 -1.35 -3.44
CA ILE A 14 -8.91 -1.33 -4.44
C ILE A 14 -8.41 -1.80 -5.82
N ALA A 15 -7.21 -1.41 -6.23
CA ALA A 15 -6.65 -1.81 -7.53
C ALA A 15 -6.39 -3.32 -7.60
N ILE A 16 -5.90 -3.93 -6.51
CA ILE A 16 -5.70 -5.37 -6.38
C ILE A 16 -7.02 -6.11 -6.51
N ASP A 17 -8.06 -5.65 -5.79
CA ASP A 17 -9.40 -6.28 -5.81
C ASP A 17 -10.07 -6.21 -7.20
N LEU A 18 -9.76 -5.18 -7.98
CA LEU A 18 -10.33 -4.97 -9.32
C LEU A 18 -9.53 -5.63 -10.44
N SER A 19 -8.24 -5.93 -10.21
CA SER A 19 -7.42 -6.56 -11.24
C SER A 19 -7.78 -8.03 -11.39
N LYS A 20 -7.66 -8.52 -12.63
CA LYS A 20 -7.84 -9.93 -13.00
C LYS A 20 -6.55 -10.56 -13.52
N ASP A 21 -5.51 -9.75 -13.68
CA ASP A 21 -4.21 -10.22 -14.13
C ASP A 21 -3.41 -10.65 -12.90
N TRP A 22 -3.08 -11.94 -12.84
CA TRP A 22 -2.34 -12.50 -11.72
C TRP A 22 -0.96 -11.85 -11.53
N LEU A 23 -0.26 -11.50 -12.61
CA LEU A 23 1.07 -10.87 -12.52
C LEU A 23 0.95 -9.44 -12.00
N GLU A 24 -0.04 -8.69 -12.49
CA GLU A 24 -0.34 -7.34 -12.00
C GLU A 24 -0.67 -7.37 -10.50
N ILE A 25 -1.51 -8.31 -10.06
CA ILE A 25 -1.86 -8.51 -8.64
C ILE A 25 -0.60 -8.75 -7.80
N GLN A 26 0.34 -9.59 -8.25
CA GLN A 26 1.58 -9.84 -7.50
C GLN A 26 2.45 -8.58 -7.39
N TYR A 27 2.53 -7.77 -8.45
CA TYR A 27 3.24 -6.49 -8.42
C TYR A 27 2.59 -5.51 -7.44
N LEU A 28 1.28 -5.36 -7.50
CA LEU A 28 0.54 -4.46 -6.62
C LEU A 28 0.62 -4.88 -5.15
N ILE A 29 0.62 -6.19 -4.86
CA ILE A 29 0.83 -6.70 -3.49
C ILE A 29 2.23 -6.34 -2.97
N SER A 30 3.27 -6.54 -3.79
CA SER A 30 4.64 -6.19 -3.41
C SER A 30 4.81 -4.68 -3.14
N GLU A 31 4.16 -3.84 -3.95
CA GLU A 31 4.14 -2.38 -3.76
C GLU A 31 3.36 -2.00 -2.49
N LEU A 32 2.22 -2.65 -2.23
CA LEU A 32 1.41 -2.44 -1.03
C LEU A 32 2.19 -2.77 0.24
N ASP A 33 2.93 -3.88 0.26
CA ASP A 33 3.74 -4.29 1.42
C ASP A 33 4.84 -3.28 1.73
N GLN A 34 5.51 -2.74 0.71
CA GLN A 34 6.53 -1.69 0.89
C GLN A 34 5.93 -0.42 1.48
N LEU A 35 4.75 -0.01 0.99
CA LEU A 35 4.07 1.18 1.50
C LEU A 35 3.54 1.00 2.92
N LYS A 36 3.08 -0.20 3.29
CA LYS A 36 2.66 -0.53 4.66
C LYS A 36 3.85 -0.47 5.62
N ALA A 37 5.00 -1.03 5.25
CA ALA A 37 6.22 -0.93 6.06
C ALA A 37 6.64 0.54 6.29
N LEU A 38 6.60 1.37 5.25
CA LEU A 38 6.89 2.80 5.33
C LEU A 38 5.88 3.57 6.20
N TYR A 39 4.61 3.20 6.13
CA TYR A 39 3.56 3.79 6.95
C TYR A 39 3.75 3.43 8.43
N ASP A 40 4.06 2.17 8.73
CA ASP A 40 4.31 1.69 10.10
C ASP A 40 5.58 2.34 10.70
N GLU A 41 6.65 2.48 9.92
CA GLU A 41 7.86 3.21 10.34
C GLU A 41 7.56 4.70 10.62
N ALA A 42 6.76 5.34 9.77
CA ALA A 42 6.37 6.74 9.93
C ALA A 42 5.45 6.97 11.14
N ASP A 43 4.61 5.99 11.51
CA ASP A 43 3.80 6.04 12.74
C ASP A 43 4.64 5.82 14.00
N ILE A 44 5.74 5.06 13.93
CA ILE A 44 6.69 4.87 15.05
C ILE A 44 7.50 6.13 15.32
N ASP A 45 7.97 6.85 14.30
CA ASP A 45 8.73 8.11 14.46
C ASP A 45 7.87 9.29 14.95
N ALA A 46 6.54 9.15 14.91
CA ALA A 46 5.59 10.17 15.38
C ALA A 46 5.19 10.02 16.88
N ALA A 47 5.61 8.93 17.55
CA ALA A 47 5.28 8.60 18.94
C ALA A 47 6.38 9.01 19.94
#